data_AF-A0A8S7EDL7-F1
#
_entry.id   AF-A0A8S7EDL7-F1
#
_cell.length_a   1.000
_cell.length_b   1.000
_cell.length_c   1.000
_cell.angle_alpha   90.00
_cell.angle_beta   90.00
_cell.angle_gamma   90.00
#
_symmetry.space_group_name_H-M   'P 1'
#
loop_
_entity.id
_entity.type
_entity.pdbx_description
1 polymer ?
#
loop_
_entity_poly.entity_id
_entity_poly.type
_entity_poly.pdbx_seq_one_letter_code
_entity_poly.pdbx_strand_id
1 'polypeptide(L)' 'TSYDDAAIETDVTGLGIKLRQNGQPFRVNTPIQINADTKPQLEAVPVKAVDAVLTDGTFSASATLRVEYQ' A
#
# COMPACT_ATOMS: atom_id res chain seq x y z
N THR A 1 -8.59 2.93 -0.04
CA THR A 1 -9.60 3.27 -1.07
C THR A 1 -10.95 2.67 -0.68
N SER A 2 -12.04 2.93 -1.43
CA SER A 2 -13.37 2.33 -1.14
C SER A 2 -13.45 0.82 -1.38
N TYR A 3 -12.54 0.28 -2.18
CA TYR A 3 -12.46 -1.14 -2.56
C TYR A 3 -11.36 -1.91 -1.81
N ASP A 4 -10.45 -1.21 -1.12
CA ASP A 4 -9.39 -1.82 -0.32
C ASP A 4 -8.84 -0.83 0.72
N ASP A 5 -8.99 -1.13 2.01
CA ASP A 5 -8.63 -0.20 3.09
C ASP A 5 -7.12 -0.07 3.34
N ALA A 6 -6.32 -1.01 2.82
CA ALA A 6 -4.86 -1.00 2.85
C ALA A 6 -4.25 -0.44 1.55
N ALA A 7 -5.07 -0.02 0.58
CA ALA A 7 -4.60 0.54 -0.67
C ALA A 7 -4.43 2.06 -0.64
N ILE A 8 -3.30 2.49 -1.18
CA ILE A 8 -3.03 3.87 -1.62
C ILE A 8 -3.59 4.02 -3.03
N GLU A 9 -4.30 5.11 -3.28
CA GLU A 9 -4.84 5.38 -4.61
C GLU A 9 -3.72 5.77 -5.59
N THR A 10 -3.82 5.28 -6.83
CA THR A 10 -2.93 5.72 -7.91
C THR A 10 -3.48 6.95 -8.61
N ASP A 11 -2.74 7.50 -9.56
CA ASP A 11 -3.23 8.45 -10.56
C ASP A 11 -4.26 7.86 -11.55
N VAL A 12 -4.54 6.55 -11.50
CA VAL A 12 -5.58 5.87 -12.28
C VAL A 12 -6.77 5.53 -11.39
N THR A 13 -7.94 6.12 -11.69
CA THR A 13 -9.18 5.87 -10.94
C THR A 13 -9.54 4.38 -10.91
N GLY A 14 -9.82 3.87 -9.71
CA GLY A 14 -10.16 2.46 -9.51
C GLY A 14 -8.97 1.50 -9.52
N LEU A 15 -7.74 2.00 -9.65
CA LEU A 15 -6.49 1.26 -9.41
C LEU A 15 -5.77 1.82 -8.18
N GLY A 16 -5.31 0.90 -7.33
CA GLY A 16 -4.61 1.21 -6.09
C GLY A 16 -3.42 0.29 -5.86
N ILE A 17 -2.57 0.67 -4.91
CA ILE A 17 -1.45 -0.13 -4.44
C ILE A 17 -1.68 -0.52 -3.00
N LYS A 18 -1.99 -1.79 -2.77
CA LYS A 18 -2.10 -2.39 -1.45
C LYS A 18 -0.71 -2.57 -0.87
N LEU A 19 -0.50 -2.05 0.33
CA LEU A 19 0.68 -2.39 1.11
C LEU A 19 0.45 -3.67 1.90
N ARG A 20 1.48 -4.50 1.97
CA ARG A 20 1.54 -5.64 2.89
C ARG A 20 2.77 -5.54 3.77
N GLN A 21 2.63 -5.95 5.03
CA GLN A 21 3.71 -6.17 5.97
C GLN A 21 3.78 -7.66 6.26
N ASN A 22 4.91 -8.31 5.96
CA ASN A 22 5.11 -9.75 6.18
C ASN A 22 3.95 -10.60 5.59
N GLY A 23 3.51 -10.27 4.38
CA GLY A 23 2.41 -10.95 3.69
C GLY A 23 0.99 -10.57 4.15
N GLN A 24 0.83 -9.81 5.25
CA GLN A 24 -0.47 -9.36 5.76
C GLN A 24 -0.80 -7.94 5.29
N PRO A 25 -2.07 -7.59 5.02
CA PRO A 25 -2.46 -6.23 4.67
C PRO A 25 -1.98 -5.20 5.70
N PHE A 26 -1.36 -4.12 5.21
CA PHE A 26 -0.84 -3.04 6.06
C PHE A 26 -1.52 -1.73 5.70
N ARG A 27 -2.27 -1.17 6.65
CA ARG A 27 -2.97 0.11 6.47
C ARG A 27 -1.99 1.26 6.73
N VAL A 28 -1.89 2.18 5.77
CA VAL A 28 -1.12 3.42 5.95
C VAL A 28 -1.57 4.19 7.19
N ASN A 29 -0.65 4.96 7.78
CA ASN A 29 -0.83 5.64 9.07
C ASN A 29 -1.01 4.71 10.28
N THR A 30 -0.70 3.41 10.13
CA THR A 30 -0.57 2.48 11.27
C THR A 30 0.91 2.35 11.62
N PRO A 31 1.31 2.50 12.88
CA PRO A 31 2.72 2.35 13.27
C PRO A 31 3.18 0.89 13.14
N ILE A 32 4.44 0.70 12.78
CA ILE A 32 5.13 -0.60 12.83
C ILE A 32 6.28 -0.47 13.82
N GLN A 33 6.34 -1.38 14.79
CA GLN A 33 7.51 -1.47 15.66
C GLN A 33 8.68 -2.07 14.87
N ILE A 34 9.80 -1.34 14.80
CA ILE A 34 11.01 -1.80 14.13
C ILE A 34 11.90 -2.52 15.13
N ASN A 35 12.14 -3.80 14.90
CA ASN A 35 13.19 -4.57 15.54
C ASN A 35 14.35 -4.74 14.54
N ALA A 36 15.56 -4.39 14.94
CA ALA A 36 16.75 -4.44 14.09
C ALA A 36 17.12 -5.88 13.65
N ASP A 37 16.84 -6.87 14.50
CA ASP A 37 17.12 -8.28 14.25
C ASP A 37 16.05 -8.92 13.35
N THR A 38 14.83 -8.37 13.37
CA THR A 38 13.69 -8.89 12.59
C THR A 38 12.98 -7.76 11.84
N LYS A 39 13.65 -7.23 10.82
CA LYS A 39 13.09 -6.16 9.97
C LYS A 39 11.84 -6.64 9.23
N PRO A 40 10.75 -5.86 9.20
CA PRO A 40 9.56 -6.23 8.44
C PRO A 40 9.83 -6.17 6.93
N GLN A 41 9.23 -7.08 6.18
CA GLN A 41 9.15 -6.99 4.73
C GLN A 41 7.92 -6.16 4.34
N LEU A 42 8.11 -5.18 3.47
CA LEU A 42 7.02 -4.42 2.86
C LEU A 42 6.88 -4.81 1.39
N GLU A 43 5.64 -5.03 0.96
CA GLU A 43 5.29 -5.38 -0.40
C GLU A 43 4.25 -4.39 -0.94
N ALA A 44 4.37 -4.03 -2.22
CA ALA A 44 3.43 -3.19 -2.95
C ALA A 44 2.72 -4.04 -4.00
N VAL A 45 1.40 -4.23 -3.84
CA VAL A 45 0.61 -5.13 -4.69
C VAL A 45 -0.50 -4.31 -5.38
N PRO A 46 -0.55 -4.26 -6.73
CA PRO A 46 -1.66 -3.64 -7.45
C PRO A 46 -2.99 -4.30 -7.11
N VAL A 47 -4.01 -3.49 -6.86
CA VAL A 47 -5.38 -3.91 -6.61
C VAL A 47 -6.34 -3.01 -7.37
N LYS A 48 -7.41 -3.59 -7.92
CA LYS A 48 -8.43 -2.82 -8.66
C LYS A 48 -9.78 -2.91 -7.98
N ALA A 49 -10.61 -1.87 -8.14
CA ALA A 49 -12.02 -1.99 -7.81
C ALA A 49 -12.69 -3.07 -8.67
N VAL A 50 -13.70 -3.75 -8.12
CA VAL A 50 -14.40 -4.86 -8.80
C VAL A 50 -14.91 -4.40 -10.18
N ASP A 51 -15.56 -3.24 -10.22
CA ASP A 51 -16.19 -2.69 -11.43
C ASP A 51 -15.26 -1.76 -12.24
N ALA A 52 -14.00 -1.60 -11.84
CA ALA A 52 -13.05 -0.78 -12.59
C ALA A 52 -12.66 -1.47 -13.90
N VAL A 53 -12.80 -0.72 -15.00
CA VAL A 53 -12.22 -1.02 -16.32
C VAL A 53 -10.95 -0.19 -16.44
N LEU A 54 -9.80 -0.87 -16.50
CA LEU A 54 -8.49 -0.23 -16.59
C LEU A 54 -8.01 -0.25 -18.05
N THR A 55 -7.34 0.82 -18.45
CA THR A 55 -6.64 0.91 -19.74
C THR A 55 -5.15 0.69 -19.53
N ASP A 56 -4.47 0.14 -20.55
CA ASP A 56 -3.02 0.00 -20.52
C ASP A 56 -2.34 1.37 -20.39
N GLY A 57 -1.33 1.44 -19.54
CA GLY A 57 -0.61 2.67 -19.27
C GLY A 57 0.28 2.59 -18.03
N THR A 58 1.05 3.65 -17.82
CA THR A 58 1.80 3.85 -16.57
C THR A 58 0.88 4.37 -15.49
N PHE A 59 1.16 4.00 -14.25
CA PHE A 59 0.50 4.55 -13.07
C PHE A 59 1.53 4.83 -11.98
N SER A 60 1.16 5.69 -11.04
CA SER A 60 1.99 6.05 -9.89
C SER A 60 1.16 6.18 -8.63
N ALA A 61 1.75 5.81 -7.49
CA ALA A 61 1.23 6.05 -6.15
C ALA A 61 2.41 6.36 -5.23
N SER A 62 2.18 7.19 -4.22
CA SER A 62 3.22 7.60 -3.26
C SER A 62 2.72 7.49 -1.83
N ALA A 63 3.61 7.05 -0.94
CA ALA A 63 3.44 7.13 0.50
C ALA A 63 4.78 7.42 1.17
N THR A 64 4.74 8.11 2.31
CA THR A 64 5.93 8.47 3.07
C THR A 64 6.07 7.57 4.29
N LEU A 65 7.23 6.94 4.44
CA LEU A 65 7.59 6.25 5.68
C LEU A 65 8.14 7.29 6.67
N ARG A 66 7.53 7.35 7.85
CA ARG A 66 7.99 8.16 8.97
C ARG A 66 8.60 7.26 10.03
N VAL A 67 9.80 7.59 10.48
CA VAL A 67 10.50 6.89 11.55
C VAL A 67 10.54 7.80 12.77
N GLU A 68 10.09 7.27 13.90
CA GLU A 68 10.19 7.91 15.22
C GLU A 68 11.11 7.05 16.09
N TYR A 69 12.08 7.69 16.76
CA TYR A 69 12.93 7.01 17.74
C TYR A 69 12.27 7.13 19.11
N GLN A 70 12.29 6.02 19.86
CA GLN A 70 11.85 5.95 21.25
C GLN A 70 13.03 5.74 22.16
#